data_AF-A0AAN1ZZ72-F1
#
_entry.id   AF-A0AAN1ZZ72-F1
#
_cell.length_a   1.000
_cell.length_b   1.000
_cell.length_c   1.000
_cell.angle_alpha   90.00
_cell.angle_beta   90.00
_cell.angle_gamma   90.00
#
_symmetry.space_group_name_H-M   'P 1'
#
loop_
_entity.id
_entity.type
_entity.pdbx_description
1 polymer ?
#
loop_
_entity_poly.entity_id
_entity_poly.type
_entity_poly.pdbx_seq_one_letter_code
_entity_poly.pdbx_strand_id
1 'polypeptide(L)'
;MFRKLTLYIFLFCQPSALTYDTQSYTSVALSGSAYGIIGLSTLIALCYIIPAIFLIQFLGRKCQVKPLVLVFALIGGFFITGWLAGYANTFFHEWVTARLSSKNFFYRFEDAIMTPLVEEPLKLAAFIFAVYVVPTKSYKGLLLVAITAGQGFQISEDFSYILSDLPDGFSYTISGILGRTIGAVSSHWLYTSFLAMGLVLIWRSRQKLISSKYSLIDILCLWCFCSTLA
;
A
#
# COMPACT_ATOMS: atom_id res chain seq x y z
N MET A 1 23.17 -1.14 -16.45
CA MET A 1 22.81 -2.57 -16.36
C MET A 1 21.77 -2.82 -15.25
N PHE A 2 22.05 -2.44 -14.00
CA PHE A 2 21.14 -2.62 -12.85
C PHE A 2 19.72 -2.06 -13.04
N ARG A 3 19.55 -0.79 -13.46
CA ARG A 3 18.21 -0.21 -13.68
C ARG A 3 17.34 -0.94 -14.70
N LYS A 4 17.96 -1.54 -15.73
CA LYS A 4 17.23 -2.38 -16.70
C LYS A 4 16.83 -3.70 -16.05
N LEU A 5 17.73 -4.35 -15.32
CA LEU A 5 17.44 -5.57 -14.57
C LEU A 5 16.32 -5.38 -13.54
N THR A 6 16.35 -4.30 -12.74
CA THR A 6 15.29 -4.00 -11.77
C THR A 6 13.94 -3.80 -12.44
N LEU A 7 13.91 -3.13 -13.60
CA LEU A 7 12.69 -2.98 -14.39
C LEU A 7 12.19 -4.33 -14.92
N TYR A 8 13.09 -5.21 -15.41
CA TYR A 8 12.70 -6.54 -15.86
C TYR A 8 12.12 -7.39 -14.72
N ILE A 9 12.74 -7.36 -13.54
CA ILE A 9 12.22 -8.05 -12.35
C ILE A 9 10.84 -7.50 -11.99
N PHE A 10 10.67 -6.17 -11.95
CA PHE A 10 9.40 -5.54 -11.65
C PHE A 10 8.29 -5.97 -12.63
N LEU A 11 8.58 -5.98 -13.93
CA LEU A 11 7.65 -6.40 -14.96
C LEU A 11 7.35 -7.90 -14.88
N PHE A 12 8.37 -8.72 -14.54
CA PHE A 12 8.22 -10.16 -14.36
C PHE A 12 7.34 -10.51 -13.15
N CYS A 13 7.35 -9.70 -12.09
CA CYS A 13 6.48 -9.91 -10.93
C CYS A 13 5.02 -9.54 -11.17
N GLN A 14 4.70 -8.70 -12.18
CA GLN A 14 3.32 -8.23 -12.40
C GLN A 14 2.32 -9.36 -12.70
N PRO A 15 2.59 -10.34 -13.58
CA PRO A 15 1.64 -11.40 -13.88
C PRO A 15 1.31 -12.27 -12.66
N SER A 16 2.29 -12.56 -11.80
CA SER A 16 2.08 -13.33 -10.58
C SER A 16 1.18 -12.58 -9.59
N ALA A 17 1.46 -11.30 -9.37
CA ALA A 17 0.63 -10.45 -8.53
C ALA A 17 -0.80 -10.31 -9.09
N LEU A 18 -0.94 -10.06 -10.40
CA LEU A 18 -2.25 -9.99 -11.06
C LEU A 18 -3.02 -11.30 -10.93
N THR A 19 -2.34 -12.45 -11.06
CA THR A 19 -2.97 -13.76 -10.90
C THR A 19 -3.45 -13.94 -9.46
N TYR A 20 -2.63 -13.59 -8.47
CA TYR A 20 -3.02 -13.62 -7.06
C TYR A 20 -4.29 -12.77 -6.80
N ASP A 21 -4.30 -11.52 -7.28
CA ASP A 21 -5.43 -10.63 -7.08
C ASP A 21 -6.69 -11.10 -7.83
N THR A 22 -6.56 -11.75 -8.99
CA THR A 22 -7.71 -12.15 -9.85
C THR A 22 -8.20 -13.58 -9.62
N GLN A 23 -7.40 -14.45 -9.02
CA GLN A 23 -7.74 -15.86 -8.83
C GLN A 23 -8.98 -16.03 -7.93
N SER A 24 -9.11 -15.21 -6.89
CA SER A 24 -10.26 -15.23 -5.98
C SER A 24 -11.57 -14.85 -6.69
N TYR A 25 -11.51 -13.91 -7.64
CA TYR A 25 -12.68 -13.46 -8.42
C TYR A 25 -13.08 -14.41 -9.55
N THR A 26 -12.17 -15.27 -10.01
CA THR A 26 -12.42 -16.21 -11.11
C THR A 26 -12.72 -17.62 -10.63
N SER A 27 -12.83 -17.82 -9.31
CA SER A 27 -13.20 -19.11 -8.74
C SER A 27 -14.65 -19.48 -9.10
N VAL A 28 -14.85 -20.69 -9.64
CA VAL A 28 -16.16 -21.24 -10.05
C VAL A 28 -17.11 -21.44 -8.86
N ALA A 29 -16.64 -21.18 -7.63
CA ALA A 29 -17.38 -21.34 -6.38
C ALA A 29 -18.34 -20.17 -6.07
N LEU A 30 -18.22 -19.02 -6.74
CA LEU A 30 -19.03 -17.83 -6.44
C LEU A 30 -20.42 -17.92 -7.09
N SER A 31 -21.46 -17.64 -6.30
CA SER A 31 -22.84 -17.56 -6.78
C SER A 31 -23.08 -16.29 -7.62
N GLY A 32 -24.13 -16.29 -8.45
CA GLY A 32 -24.52 -15.08 -9.20
C GLY A 32 -24.83 -13.87 -8.30
N SER A 33 -25.38 -14.11 -7.11
CA SER A 33 -25.60 -13.05 -6.11
C SER A 33 -24.29 -12.50 -5.55
N ALA A 34 -23.29 -13.36 -5.32
CA ALA A 34 -21.97 -12.96 -4.85
C ALA A 34 -21.26 -12.02 -5.85
N TYR A 35 -21.35 -12.32 -7.16
CA TYR A 35 -20.86 -11.41 -8.20
C TYR A 35 -21.59 -10.05 -8.20
N GLY A 36 -22.89 -10.04 -7.91
CA GLY A 36 -23.65 -8.80 -7.74
C GLY A 36 -23.14 -7.93 -6.57
N ILE A 37 -22.82 -8.56 -5.43
CA ILE A 37 -22.25 -7.89 -4.25
C ILE A 37 -20.87 -7.31 -4.58
N ILE A 38 -20.01 -8.11 -5.21
CA ILE A 38 -18.67 -7.68 -5.63
C ILE A 38 -18.77 -6.49 -6.59
N GLY A 39 -19.66 -6.57 -7.59
CA GLY A 39 -19.87 -5.51 -8.57
C GLY A 39 -20.32 -4.20 -7.94
N LEU A 40 -21.31 -4.25 -7.03
CA LEU A 40 -21.76 -3.05 -6.31
C LEU A 40 -20.67 -2.49 -5.40
N SER A 41 -19.97 -3.34 -4.65
CA SER A 41 -18.89 -2.92 -3.76
C SER A 41 -17.75 -2.25 -4.53
N THR A 42 -17.43 -2.80 -5.71
CA THR A 42 -16.44 -2.22 -6.63
C THR A 42 -16.88 -0.84 -7.12
N LEU A 43 -18.17 -0.68 -7.49
CA LEU A 43 -18.70 0.64 -7.89
C LEU A 43 -18.58 1.67 -6.77
N ILE A 44 -18.85 1.28 -5.52
CA ILE A 44 -18.66 2.15 -4.36
C ILE A 44 -17.18 2.55 -4.20
N ALA A 45 -16.26 1.59 -4.28
CA ALA A 45 -14.83 1.89 -4.21
C ALA A 45 -14.39 2.86 -5.32
N LEU A 46 -14.89 2.69 -6.54
CA LEU A 46 -14.58 3.56 -7.67
C LEU A 46 -14.99 5.03 -7.44
N CYS A 47 -15.97 5.30 -6.58
CA CYS A 47 -16.37 6.67 -6.23
C CYS A 47 -15.25 7.50 -5.60
N TYR A 48 -14.27 6.89 -4.92
CA TYR A 48 -13.09 7.62 -4.41
C TYR A 48 -11.83 7.36 -5.23
N ILE A 49 -11.66 6.15 -5.77
CA ILE A 49 -10.47 5.77 -6.54
C ILE A 49 -10.32 6.66 -7.77
N ILE A 50 -11.41 6.86 -8.53
CA ILE A 50 -11.37 7.66 -9.76
C ILE A 50 -11.01 9.11 -9.44
N PRO A 51 -11.70 9.83 -8.53
CA PRO A 51 -11.30 11.19 -8.13
C PRO A 51 -9.86 11.27 -7.59
N ALA A 52 -9.42 10.28 -6.80
CA ALA A 52 -8.06 10.25 -6.26
C ALA A 52 -7.01 10.16 -7.37
N ILE A 53 -7.21 9.29 -8.37
CA ILE A 53 -6.30 9.17 -9.52
C ILE A 53 -6.28 10.48 -10.32
N PHE A 54 -7.45 11.10 -10.57
CA PHE A 54 -7.50 12.39 -11.25
C PHE A 54 -6.77 13.49 -10.47
N LEU A 55 -6.93 13.54 -9.15
CA LEU A 55 -6.24 14.48 -8.29
C LEU A 55 -4.72 14.26 -8.32
N ILE A 56 -4.26 13.01 -8.25
CA ILE A 56 -2.84 12.66 -8.37
C ILE A 56 -2.27 13.12 -9.72
N GLN A 57 -2.99 12.89 -10.82
CA GLN A 57 -2.56 13.34 -12.14
C GLN A 57 -2.52 14.88 -12.25
N PHE A 58 -3.53 15.57 -11.71
CA PHE A 58 -3.59 17.02 -11.68
C PHE A 58 -2.43 17.63 -10.88
N LEU A 59 -2.19 17.11 -9.67
CA LEU A 59 -1.07 17.51 -8.82
C LEU A 59 0.28 17.17 -9.47
N GLY A 60 0.37 16.06 -10.19
CA GLY A 60 1.55 15.65 -10.95
C GLY A 60 1.92 16.68 -12.00
N ARG A 61 0.95 17.19 -12.75
CA ARG A 61 1.17 18.29 -13.71
C ARG A 61 1.62 19.56 -13.01
N LYS A 62 0.95 19.97 -11.92
CA LYS A 62 1.32 21.17 -11.15
C LYS A 62 2.70 21.08 -10.52
N CYS A 63 3.11 19.89 -10.10
CA CYS A 63 4.43 19.65 -9.49
C CYS A 63 5.51 19.27 -10.51
N GLN A 64 5.19 19.31 -11.82
CA GLN A 64 6.10 18.94 -12.92
C GLN A 64 6.69 17.53 -12.77
N VAL A 65 5.91 16.61 -12.23
CA VAL A 65 6.29 15.21 -12.02
C VAL A 65 6.06 14.43 -13.31
N LYS A 66 7.04 13.63 -13.72
CA LYS A 66 6.91 12.77 -14.91
C LYS A 66 5.80 11.76 -14.69
N PRO A 67 4.78 11.66 -15.57
CA PRO A 67 3.66 10.73 -15.36
C PRO A 67 4.11 9.28 -15.15
N LEU A 68 5.19 8.87 -15.83
CA LEU A 68 5.74 7.53 -15.73
C LEU A 68 6.15 7.13 -14.30
N VAL A 69 6.64 8.07 -13.47
CA VAL A 69 6.99 7.76 -12.08
C VAL A 69 5.76 7.46 -11.23
N LEU A 70 4.65 8.14 -11.52
CA LEU A 70 3.37 7.94 -10.83
C LEU A 70 2.77 6.60 -11.25
N VAL A 71 2.86 6.23 -12.53
CA VAL A 71 2.44 4.92 -13.02
C VAL A 71 3.21 3.79 -12.33
N PHE A 72 4.54 3.88 -12.25
CA PHE A 72 5.34 2.85 -11.57
C PHE A 72 5.02 2.76 -10.08
N ALA A 73 4.81 3.90 -9.41
CA ALA A 73 4.44 3.92 -8.00
C ALA A 73 3.06 3.28 -7.78
N LEU A 74 2.07 3.62 -8.62
CA LEU A 74 0.71 3.10 -8.51
C LEU A 74 0.69 1.58 -8.76
N ILE A 75 1.31 1.11 -9.84
CA ILE A 75 1.38 -0.31 -10.20
C ILE A 75 2.19 -1.10 -9.16
N GLY A 76 3.29 -0.53 -8.67
CA GLY A 76 4.10 -1.17 -7.64
C GLY A 76 3.39 -1.29 -6.29
N GLY A 77 2.63 -0.26 -5.91
CA GLY A 77 1.77 -0.29 -4.74
C GLY A 77 0.61 -1.26 -4.89
N PHE A 78 -0.08 -1.24 -6.03
CA PHE A 78 -1.26 -2.07 -6.27
C PHE A 78 -0.92 -3.55 -6.35
N PHE A 79 -0.09 -3.95 -7.32
CA PHE A 79 0.13 -5.37 -7.59
C PHE A 79 1.19 -5.97 -6.65
N ILE A 80 2.43 -5.48 -6.70
CA ILE A 80 3.54 -6.14 -6.01
C ILE A 80 3.37 -6.03 -4.49
N THR A 81 3.10 -4.82 -4.01
CA THR A 81 3.02 -4.57 -2.57
C THR A 81 1.77 -5.24 -1.98
N GLY A 82 0.61 -5.08 -2.64
CA GLY A 82 -0.64 -5.72 -2.22
C GLY A 82 -0.52 -7.24 -2.12
N TRP A 83 0.00 -7.88 -3.18
CA TRP A 83 0.24 -9.33 -3.20
C TRP A 83 1.18 -9.80 -2.07
N LEU A 84 2.36 -9.18 -1.95
CA LEU A 84 3.36 -9.61 -0.96
C LEU A 84 2.85 -9.40 0.48
N ALA A 85 2.15 -8.30 0.73
CA ALA A 85 1.54 -8.04 2.04
C ALA A 85 0.43 -9.05 2.35
N GLY A 86 -0.47 -9.33 1.40
CA GLY A 86 -1.53 -10.31 1.58
C GLY A 86 -0.99 -11.71 1.90
N TYR A 87 0.06 -12.13 1.20
CA TYR A 87 0.73 -13.41 1.47
C TYR A 87 1.41 -13.41 2.85
N ALA A 88 2.10 -12.34 3.21
CA ALA A 88 2.78 -12.22 4.49
C ALA A 88 1.80 -12.18 5.68
N ASN A 89 0.68 -11.47 5.54
CA ASN A 89 -0.40 -11.43 6.53
C ASN A 89 -0.99 -12.83 6.75
N THR A 90 -1.35 -13.52 5.67
CA THR A 90 -1.89 -14.89 5.75
C THR A 90 -0.89 -15.85 6.40
N PHE A 91 0.37 -15.82 5.96
CA PHE A 91 1.42 -16.66 6.53
C PHE A 91 1.65 -16.38 8.03
N PHE A 92 1.66 -15.10 8.42
CA PHE A 92 1.84 -14.72 9.82
C PHE A 92 0.67 -15.21 10.68
N HIS A 93 -0.56 -15.03 10.20
CA HIS A 93 -1.78 -15.50 10.85
C HIS A 93 -1.75 -17.01 11.10
N GLU A 94 -1.42 -17.80 10.07
CA GLU A 94 -1.31 -19.26 10.16
C GLU A 94 -0.18 -19.68 11.10
N TRP A 95 0.97 -19.04 11.01
CA TRP A 95 2.12 -19.34 11.86
C TRP A 95 1.81 -19.09 13.34
N VAL A 96 1.20 -17.95 13.68
CA VAL A 96 0.76 -17.62 15.03
C VAL A 96 -0.24 -18.65 15.52
N THR A 97 -1.25 -18.95 14.69
CA THR A 97 -2.33 -19.90 15.04
C THR A 97 -1.80 -21.32 15.29
N ALA A 98 -0.74 -21.72 14.59
CA ALA A 98 -0.12 -23.05 14.72
C ALA A 98 0.90 -23.15 15.88
N ARG A 99 1.58 -22.06 16.25
CA ARG A 99 2.73 -22.09 17.18
C ARG A 99 2.42 -21.54 18.58
N LEU A 100 1.39 -20.72 18.74
CA LEU A 100 1.13 -20.01 19.99
C LEU A 100 -0.13 -20.49 20.69
N SER A 101 0.01 -20.83 21.98
CA SER A 101 -1.08 -21.32 22.82
C SER A 101 -2.00 -20.20 23.31
N SER A 102 -1.48 -18.98 23.48
CA SER A 102 -2.26 -17.79 23.85
C SER A 102 -2.44 -16.88 22.63
N LYS A 103 -3.62 -16.98 22.01
CA LYS A 103 -3.92 -16.32 20.73
C LYS A 103 -4.50 -14.91 20.88
N ASN A 104 -5.07 -14.60 22.05
CA ASN A 104 -5.81 -13.35 22.29
C ASN A 104 -4.95 -12.07 22.22
N PHE A 105 -3.67 -12.15 22.58
CA PHE A 105 -2.77 -11.01 22.41
C PHE A 105 -2.50 -10.76 20.93
N PHE A 106 -2.06 -11.80 20.20
CA PHE A 106 -1.67 -11.65 18.81
C PHE A 106 -2.85 -11.26 17.91
N TYR A 107 -4.03 -11.86 18.06
CA TYR A 107 -5.19 -11.46 17.26
C TYR A 107 -5.63 -10.01 17.46
N ARG A 108 -5.26 -9.37 18.57
CA ARG A 108 -5.58 -7.94 18.81
C ARG A 108 -4.52 -6.99 18.27
N PHE A 109 -3.29 -7.47 18.07
CA PHE A 109 -2.15 -6.64 17.68
C PHE A 109 -1.56 -7.08 16.33
N GLU A 110 -2.14 -8.07 15.67
CA GLU A 110 -1.63 -8.66 14.42
C GLU A 110 -1.45 -7.57 13.36
N ASP A 111 -2.51 -6.82 13.05
CA ASP A 111 -2.47 -5.72 12.10
C ASP A 111 -1.47 -4.64 12.57
N ALA A 112 -1.51 -4.25 13.85
CA ALA A 112 -0.60 -3.26 14.43
C ALA A 112 0.89 -3.67 14.35
N ILE A 113 1.19 -4.97 14.25
CA ILE A 113 2.54 -5.50 14.07
C ILE A 113 2.88 -5.60 12.58
N MET A 114 1.96 -6.11 11.77
CA MET A 114 2.19 -6.38 10.35
C MET A 114 2.27 -5.10 9.51
N THR A 115 1.46 -4.10 9.83
CA THR A 115 1.48 -2.81 9.12
C THR A 115 2.87 -2.15 9.15
N PRO A 116 3.54 -1.91 10.30
CA PRO A 116 4.86 -1.29 10.34
C PRO A 116 6.01 -2.21 9.91
N LEU A 117 5.88 -3.54 10.07
CA LEU A 117 6.96 -4.49 9.75
C LEU A 117 6.94 -5.00 8.31
N VAL A 118 5.78 -5.01 7.66
CA VAL A 118 5.61 -5.62 6.35
C VAL A 118 5.05 -4.61 5.36
N GLU A 119 3.85 -4.10 5.61
CA GLU A 119 3.16 -3.32 4.59
C GLU A 119 3.86 -2.00 4.27
N GLU A 120 4.17 -1.20 5.28
CA GLU A 120 4.82 0.10 5.06
C GLU A 120 6.23 -0.03 4.45
N PRO A 121 7.08 -0.99 4.86
CA PRO A 121 8.33 -1.29 4.16
C PRO A 121 8.15 -1.70 2.70
N LEU A 122 7.14 -2.51 2.38
CA LEU A 122 6.86 -2.90 0.99
C LEU A 122 6.37 -1.69 0.16
N LYS A 123 5.47 -0.86 0.72
CA LYS A 123 4.99 0.38 0.06
C LYS A 123 6.15 1.34 -0.19
N LEU A 124 7.05 1.45 0.78
CA LEU A 124 8.29 2.23 0.65
C LEU A 124 9.20 1.65 -0.45
N ALA A 125 9.31 0.32 -0.58
CA ALA A 125 10.06 -0.31 -1.66
C ALA A 125 9.49 0.06 -3.04
N ALA A 126 8.15 0.08 -3.20
CA ALA A 126 7.49 0.54 -4.42
C ALA A 126 7.81 2.01 -4.72
N PHE A 127 7.77 2.88 -3.71
CA PHE A 127 8.19 4.28 -3.83
C PHE A 127 9.66 4.41 -4.27
N ILE A 128 10.58 3.71 -3.61
CA ILE A 128 12.01 3.72 -3.93
C ILE A 128 12.25 3.23 -5.36
N PHE A 129 11.58 2.15 -5.76
CA PHE A 129 11.65 1.60 -7.11
C PHE A 129 11.22 2.64 -8.15
N ALA A 130 10.06 3.28 -7.96
CA ALA A 130 9.54 4.26 -8.90
C ALA A 130 10.52 5.44 -9.07
N VAL A 131 11.05 5.98 -7.98
CA VAL A 131 12.03 7.08 -8.00
C VAL A 131 13.36 6.64 -8.60
N TYR A 132 13.80 5.41 -8.37
CA TYR A 132 15.03 4.85 -8.96
C TYR A 132 14.90 4.69 -10.48
N VAL A 133 13.76 4.17 -10.95
CA VAL A 133 13.49 3.94 -12.37
C VAL A 133 13.14 5.24 -13.11
N VAL A 134 12.54 6.24 -12.45
CA VAL A 134 12.27 7.56 -13.04
C VAL A 134 12.64 8.64 -12.02
N PRO A 135 13.88 9.14 -12.06
CA PRO A 135 14.39 10.07 -11.05
C PRO A 135 13.52 11.30 -10.85
N THR A 136 13.05 11.47 -9.62
CA THR A 136 12.30 12.63 -9.15
C THR A 136 13.02 13.21 -7.93
N LYS A 137 13.34 14.51 -7.95
CA LYS A 137 14.16 15.15 -6.90
C LYS A 137 13.42 16.20 -6.08
N SER A 138 12.33 16.76 -6.60
CA SER A 138 11.57 17.78 -5.88
C SER A 138 10.86 17.18 -4.67
N TYR A 139 10.81 17.88 -3.53
CA TYR A 139 10.10 17.39 -2.35
C TYR A 139 8.61 17.17 -2.63
N LYS A 140 7.98 18.10 -3.36
CA LYS A 140 6.57 17.97 -3.81
C LYS A 140 6.38 16.74 -4.70
N GLY A 141 7.34 16.46 -5.57
CA GLY A 141 7.29 15.29 -6.45
C GLY A 141 7.47 13.99 -5.68
N LEU A 142 8.45 13.92 -4.77
CA LEU A 142 8.66 12.74 -3.92
C LEU A 142 7.45 12.46 -3.03
N LEU A 143 6.87 13.50 -2.42
CA LEU A 143 5.63 13.37 -1.65
C LEU A 143 4.52 12.78 -2.52
N LEU A 144 4.32 13.31 -3.74
CA LEU A 144 3.29 12.81 -4.64
C LEU A 144 3.52 11.35 -5.07
N VAL A 145 4.77 10.93 -5.29
CA VAL A 145 5.11 9.53 -5.60
C VAL A 145 4.79 8.63 -4.41
N ALA A 146 5.05 9.07 -3.18
CA ALA A 146 4.73 8.31 -1.96
C ALA A 146 3.20 8.17 -1.77
N ILE A 147 2.44 9.27 -1.94
CA ILE A 147 0.96 9.25 -1.97
C ILE A 147 0.48 8.22 -3.00
N THR A 148 1.07 8.23 -4.19
CA THR A 148 0.66 7.36 -5.29
C THR A 148 0.96 5.88 -5.00
N ALA A 149 2.09 5.56 -4.37
CA ALA A 149 2.42 4.20 -3.96
C ALA A 149 1.46 3.68 -2.88
N GLY A 150 1.22 4.48 -1.83
CA GLY A 150 0.27 4.11 -0.78
C GLY A 150 -1.16 3.97 -1.31
N GLN A 151 -1.56 4.82 -2.26
CA GLN A 151 -2.88 4.69 -2.89
C GLN A 151 -2.98 3.44 -3.78
N GLY A 152 -1.91 3.06 -4.48
CA GLY A 152 -1.88 1.78 -5.18
C GLY A 152 -2.19 0.63 -4.23
N PHE A 153 -1.50 0.58 -3.08
CA PHE A 153 -1.73 -0.46 -2.08
C PHE A 153 -3.16 -0.48 -1.54
N GLN A 154 -3.69 0.70 -1.18
CA GLN A 154 -5.04 0.80 -0.64
C GLN A 154 -6.09 0.23 -1.59
N ILE A 155 -5.98 0.49 -2.88
CA ILE A 155 -6.91 -0.06 -3.87
C ILE A 155 -6.86 -1.60 -3.83
N SER A 156 -5.66 -2.20 -3.81
CA SER A 156 -5.50 -3.67 -3.74
C SER A 156 -6.10 -4.24 -2.45
N GLU A 157 -5.87 -3.56 -1.34
CA GLU A 157 -6.40 -3.95 -0.04
C GLU A 157 -7.93 -3.88 -0.01
N ASP A 158 -8.54 -2.80 -0.51
CA ASP A 158 -9.99 -2.65 -0.60
C ASP A 158 -10.65 -3.79 -1.37
N PHE A 159 -10.04 -4.20 -2.49
CA PHE A 159 -10.51 -5.35 -3.27
C PHE A 159 -10.42 -6.65 -2.46
N SER A 160 -9.33 -6.83 -1.71
CA SER A 160 -9.17 -7.98 -0.81
C SER A 160 -10.24 -8.01 0.29
N TYR A 161 -10.56 -6.86 0.89
CA TYR A 161 -11.63 -6.76 1.90
C TYR A 161 -13.02 -7.05 1.35
N ILE A 162 -13.33 -6.60 0.12
CA ILE A 162 -14.60 -6.95 -0.54
C ILE A 162 -14.76 -8.47 -0.62
N LEU A 163 -13.67 -9.21 -0.87
CA LEU A 163 -13.70 -10.67 -0.93
C LEU A 163 -13.73 -11.33 0.45
N SER A 164 -12.98 -10.82 1.43
CA SER A 164 -12.97 -11.38 2.79
C SER A 164 -14.32 -11.21 3.49
N ASP A 165 -15.00 -10.10 3.22
CA ASP A 165 -16.28 -9.73 3.85
C ASP A 165 -17.49 -10.34 3.12
N LEU A 166 -17.27 -10.93 1.95
CA LEU A 166 -18.32 -11.53 1.12
C LEU A 166 -19.07 -12.69 1.81
N PRO A 167 -18.41 -13.61 2.55
CA PRO A 167 -19.09 -14.70 3.26
C PRO A 167 -20.05 -14.22 4.35
N ASP A 168 -19.81 -13.04 4.93
CA ASP A 168 -20.66 -12.43 5.96
C ASP A 168 -21.90 -11.74 5.38
N GLY A 169 -22.01 -11.69 4.05
CA GLY A 169 -23.22 -11.30 3.32
C GLY A 169 -23.31 -9.81 3.00
N PHE A 170 -24.34 -9.46 2.20
CA PHE A 170 -24.51 -8.15 1.57
C PHE A 170 -24.30 -6.96 2.51
N SER A 171 -25.01 -6.94 3.65
CA SER A 171 -24.96 -5.80 4.56
C SER A 171 -23.58 -5.57 5.15
N TYR A 172 -22.86 -6.66 5.46
CA TYR A 172 -21.51 -6.58 6.03
C TYR A 172 -20.51 -6.09 4.98
N THR A 173 -20.49 -6.70 3.79
CA THR A 173 -19.60 -6.30 2.70
C THR A 173 -19.80 -4.84 2.27
N ILE A 174 -21.05 -4.40 2.14
CA ILE A 174 -21.37 -3.02 1.74
C ILE A 174 -21.01 -2.02 2.84
N SER A 175 -21.30 -2.35 4.10
CA SER A 175 -20.88 -1.54 5.25
C SER A 175 -19.36 -1.40 5.32
N GLY A 176 -18.64 -2.50 5.13
CA GLY A 176 -17.18 -2.54 5.13
C GLY A 176 -16.59 -1.60 4.08
N ILE A 177 -16.98 -1.74 2.81
CA ILE A 177 -16.44 -0.89 1.73
C ILE A 177 -16.84 0.58 1.87
N LEU A 178 -18.02 0.89 2.42
CA LEU A 178 -18.42 2.27 2.73
C LEU A 178 -17.53 2.88 3.81
N GLY A 179 -17.27 2.13 4.90
CA GLY A 179 -16.36 2.56 5.95
C GLY A 179 -14.96 2.83 5.40
N ARG A 180 -14.45 1.94 4.55
CA ARG A 180 -13.14 2.09 3.89
C ARG A 180 -13.10 3.27 2.92
N THR A 181 -14.18 3.50 2.16
CA THR A 181 -14.30 4.64 1.23
C THR A 181 -14.28 5.98 1.97
N ILE A 182 -14.96 6.07 3.13
CA ILE A 182 -14.96 7.28 3.97
C ILE A 182 -13.59 7.48 4.63
N GLY A 183 -13.01 6.40 5.16
CA GLY A 183 -11.69 6.39 5.79
C GLY A 183 -10.53 6.56 4.82
N ALA A 184 -10.79 6.47 3.51
CA ALA A 184 -9.76 6.49 2.48
C ALA A 184 -8.91 7.77 2.46
N VAL A 185 -9.38 8.86 3.07
CA VAL A 185 -8.62 10.10 3.13
C VAL A 185 -7.52 10.07 4.20
N SER A 186 -7.65 9.22 5.22
CA SER A 186 -6.75 9.11 6.37
C SER A 186 -6.14 7.71 6.50
N SER A 187 -5.64 7.17 5.39
CA SER A 187 -5.25 5.77 5.24
C SER A 187 -3.81 5.63 4.71
N HIS A 188 -3.50 4.50 4.05
CA HIS A 188 -2.18 4.13 3.52
C HIS A 188 -1.47 5.23 2.72
N TRP A 189 -2.18 5.98 1.86
CA TRP A 189 -1.56 7.07 1.10
C TRP A 189 -0.97 8.18 1.99
N LEU A 190 -1.50 8.42 3.19
CA LEU A 190 -0.97 9.38 4.16
C LEU A 190 0.18 8.78 4.97
N TYR A 191 0.03 7.55 5.47
CA TYR A 191 1.06 6.86 6.25
C TYR A 191 2.33 6.62 5.46
N THR A 192 2.20 6.09 4.24
CA THR A 192 3.34 5.91 3.33
C THR A 192 4.00 7.23 2.99
N SER A 193 3.21 8.31 2.84
CA SER A 193 3.76 9.65 2.60
C SER A 193 4.59 10.17 3.75
N PHE A 194 4.10 10.03 4.99
CA PHE A 194 4.86 10.45 6.17
C PHE A 194 6.12 9.63 6.36
N LEU A 195 6.05 8.30 6.22
CA LEU A 195 7.22 7.44 6.33
C LEU A 195 8.26 7.79 5.26
N ALA A 196 7.85 7.81 3.98
CA ALA A 196 8.76 8.08 2.88
C ALA A 196 9.38 9.48 2.98
N MET A 197 8.58 10.50 3.27
CA MET A 197 9.09 11.87 3.38
C MET A 197 9.95 12.07 4.62
N GLY A 198 9.60 11.46 5.74
CA GLY A 198 10.43 11.43 6.94
C GLY A 198 11.82 10.88 6.64
N LEU A 199 11.90 9.72 5.97
CA LEU A 199 13.17 9.12 5.57
C LEU A 199 13.93 9.97 4.54
N VAL A 200 13.24 10.57 3.56
CA VAL A 200 13.85 11.49 2.59
C VAL A 200 14.47 12.71 3.28
N LEU A 201 13.77 13.29 4.25
CA LEU A 201 14.24 14.45 5.01
C LEU A 201 15.42 14.06 5.90
N ILE A 202 15.35 12.93 6.62
CA ILE A 202 16.47 12.41 7.41
C ILE A 202 17.68 12.17 6.50
N TRP A 203 17.50 11.48 5.37
CA TRP A 203 18.58 11.21 4.43
C TRP A 203 19.24 12.50 3.91
N ARG A 204 18.44 13.47 3.48
CA ARG A 204 18.97 14.76 2.98
C ARG A 204 19.58 15.61 4.09
N SER A 205 19.02 15.55 5.29
CA SER A 205 19.61 16.19 6.47
C SER A 205 20.99 15.59 6.76
N ARG A 206 21.14 14.25 6.70
CA ARG A 206 22.43 13.56 6.84
C ARG A 206 23.43 13.91 5.76
N GLN A 207 23.01 14.02 4.51
CA GLN A 207 23.90 14.50 3.44
C GLN A 207 24.41 15.93 3.73
N LYS A 208 23.64 16.75 4.46
CA LYS A 208 24.09 18.05 4.98
C LYS A 208 24.83 17.96 6.34
N LEU A 209 24.50 16.97 7.17
CA LEU A 209 24.97 16.70 8.54
C LEU A 209 26.12 15.67 8.61
N ILE A 210 26.74 15.30 7.50
CA ILE A 210 28.14 14.84 7.52
C ILE A 210 29.09 15.96 8.03
N SER A 211 28.54 17.06 8.58
CA SER A 211 29.15 18.03 9.50
C SER A 211 28.69 17.97 10.98
N SER A 212 27.71 17.17 11.43
CA SER A 212 27.36 17.08 12.86
C SER A 212 26.59 15.82 13.28
N LYS A 213 27.08 15.20 14.36
CA LYS A 213 26.73 13.89 14.94
C LYS A 213 25.39 13.85 15.69
N TYR A 214 24.25 13.52 15.10
CA TYR A 214 23.12 12.89 15.83
C TYR A 214 22.29 12.04 14.85
N SER A 215 22.08 10.75 15.15
CA SER A 215 21.66 9.76 14.12
C SER A 215 20.63 8.72 14.59
N LEU A 216 20.65 8.25 15.84
CA LEU A 216 19.83 7.08 16.18
C LEU A 216 18.45 7.42 16.78
N ILE A 217 18.32 8.57 17.45
CA ILE A 217 17.12 8.91 18.22
C ILE A 217 15.98 9.37 17.30
N ASP A 218 16.28 10.12 16.24
CA ASP A 218 15.26 10.65 15.32
C ASP A 218 14.57 9.56 14.48
N ILE A 219 15.29 8.49 14.14
CA ILE A 219 14.74 7.35 13.39
C ILE A 219 13.77 6.56 14.27
N LEU A 220 14.15 6.32 15.54
CA LEU A 220 13.30 5.62 16.51
C LEU A 220 12.04 6.42 16.87
N CYS A 221 12.15 7.75 17.04
CA CYS A 221 10.99 8.59 17.34
C CYS A 221 9.97 8.64 16.19
N LEU A 222 10.42 8.71 14.92
CA LEU A 222 9.50 8.73 13.79
C LEU A 222 8.84 7.35 13.56
N TRP A 223 9.59 6.27 13.78
CA TRP A 223 9.08 4.90 13.68
C TRP A 223 8.00 4.63 14.75
N CYS A 224 8.21 5.09 15.98
CA CYS A 224 7.20 5.03 17.05
C CYS A 224 5.97 5.90 16.77
N PHE A 225 6.12 7.09 16.17
CA PHE A 225 4.97 7.98 15.90
C PHE A 225 4.06 7.44 14.77
N CYS A 226 4.64 6.79 13.76
CA CYS A 226 3.86 6.13 12.70
C CYS A 226 3.15 4.85 13.17
N SER A 227 3.65 4.18 14.21
CA SER A 227 3.04 2.95 14.75
C SER A 227 1.96 3.20 15.81
N THR A 228 1.79 4.43 16.29
CA THR A 228 0.72 4.82 17.25
C THR A 228 -0.57 5.33 16.61
N LEU A 229 -0.62 5.45 15.28
CA LEU A 229 -1.78 5.98 14.53
C LEU A 229 -2.46 4.93 13.63
N ALA A 230 -1.94 3.69 13.60
CA ALA A 230 -2.60 2.54 12.97
C ALA A 230 -3.62 1.92 13.93
#